data_AF-A0A2P6W3E7-F1
#
_entry.id   AF-A0A2P6W3E7-F1
#
_cell.length_a   1.000
_cell.length_b   1.000
_cell.length_c   1.000
_cell.angle_alpha   90.00
_cell.angle_beta   90.00
_cell.angle_gamma   90.00
#
_symmetry.space_group_name_H-M   'P 1'
#
loop_
_entity.id
_entity.type
_entity.pdbx_description
1 polymer ?
#
loop_
_entity_poly.entity_id
_entity_poly.type
_entity_poly.pdbx_seq_one_letter_code
_entity_poly.pdbx_strand_id
1 'polypeptide(L)'
;MPVFEDAEDIIEAGGKVGSYRDKDEFVRDAINTLLAANKELRLELAVELYEEEKISLGRAAELADLSYEEIKEELSGRGIEIRRGPESVEEMEEDSENLLGKA
;
A
#
# COMPACT_ATOMS: atom_id res chain seq x y z
N MET A 1 22.03 -2.26 15.37
CA MET A 1 21.40 -2.77 14.13
C MET A 1 22.40 -2.48 13.01
N PRO A 2 22.79 -3.45 12.16
CA PRO A 2 23.65 -3.14 11.03
C PRO A 2 22.91 -2.13 10.13
N VAL A 3 23.53 -0.98 9.91
CA VAL A 3 23.08 -0.01 8.91
C VAL A 3 23.76 -0.47 7.63
N PHE A 4 23.00 -1.10 6.75
CA PHE A 4 23.48 -1.36 5.41
C PHE A 4 23.49 -0.02 4.68
N GLU A 5 24.67 0.44 4.23
CA GLU A 5 24.78 1.71 3.51
C GLU A 5 24.09 1.63 2.13
N ASP A 6 24.07 0.44 1.52
CA ASP A 6 23.49 0.20 0.20
C ASP A 6 22.32 -0.80 0.27
N ALA A 7 21.09 -0.30 0.20
CA ALA A 7 19.88 -1.13 0.15
C ALA A 7 19.85 -2.03 -1.10
N GLU A 8 20.45 -1.56 -2.19
CA GLU A 8 20.50 -2.26 -3.48
C GLU A 8 21.23 -3.62 -3.37
N ASP A 9 22.34 -3.66 -2.64
CA ASP A 9 23.11 -4.88 -2.39
C ASP A 9 22.31 -5.91 -1.60
N ILE A 10 21.53 -5.46 -0.60
CA ILE A 10 20.66 -6.35 0.17
C ILE A 10 19.56 -6.90 -0.71
N ILE A 11 18.90 -6.06 -1.51
CA ILE A 11 17.81 -6.48 -2.40
C ILE A 11 18.35 -7.49 -3.41
N GLU A 12 19.55 -7.25 -3.95
CA GLU A 12 20.20 -8.18 -4.86
C GLU A 12 20.55 -9.51 -4.20
N ALA A 13 21.12 -9.50 -3.00
CA ALA A 13 21.41 -10.72 -2.24
C ALA A 13 20.11 -11.46 -1.86
N GLY A 14 19.08 -10.73 -1.43
CA GLY A 14 17.77 -11.22 -1.04
C GLY A 14 17.07 -12.02 -2.14
N GLY A 15 17.16 -11.55 -3.39
CA GLY A 15 16.63 -12.29 -4.55
C GLY A 15 17.45 -13.51 -4.96
N LYS A 16 18.67 -13.69 -4.43
CA LYS A 16 19.56 -14.83 -4.73
C LYS A 16 19.53 -15.90 -3.63
N VAL A 17 19.09 -15.57 -2.43
CA VAL A 17 18.95 -16.56 -1.35
C VAL A 17 17.73 -17.44 -1.65
N GLY A 18 17.86 -18.75 -1.44
CA GLY A 18 16.81 -19.72 -1.80
C GLY A 18 15.51 -19.64 -0.99
N SER A 19 15.35 -18.63 -0.14
CA SER A 19 14.13 -18.36 0.65
C SER A 19 13.07 -17.59 -0.12
N TYR A 20 13.44 -16.91 -1.20
CA TYR A 20 12.55 -16.13 -2.06
C TYR A 20 12.76 -16.54 -3.52
N ARG A 21 11.72 -16.41 -4.35
CA ARG A 21 11.76 -16.72 -5.79
C ARG A 21 12.60 -15.71 -6.57
N ASP A 22 12.51 -14.44 -6.19
CA ASP A 22 13.16 -13.32 -6.88
C ASP A 22 13.29 -12.09 -5.95
N LYS A 23 13.85 -11.01 -6.49
CA LYS A 23 14.03 -9.74 -5.78
C LYS A 23 12.68 -9.10 -5.40
N ASP A 24 11.66 -9.24 -6.24
CA ASP A 24 10.37 -8.60 -6.04
C ASP A 24 9.61 -9.23 -4.87
N GLU A 25 9.67 -10.57 -4.75
CA GLU A 25 9.09 -11.28 -3.62
C GLU A 25 9.77 -10.92 -2.30
N PHE A 26 11.11 -10.81 -2.30
CA PHE A 26 11.88 -10.36 -1.14
C PHE A 26 11.50 -8.94 -0.71
N VAL A 27 11.44 -7.99 -1.66
CA VAL A 27 11.08 -6.60 -1.38
C VAL A 27 9.64 -6.50 -0.88
N ARG A 28 8.71 -7.21 -1.51
CA ARG A 28 7.30 -7.22 -1.09
C ARG A 28 7.15 -7.72 0.34
N ASP A 29 7.82 -8.80 0.69
CA ASP A 29 7.79 -9.35 2.05
C ASP A 29 8.41 -8.39 3.08
N ALA A 30 9.52 -7.73 2.72
CA ALA A 30 10.15 -6.71 3.56
C ALA A 30 9.22 -5.51 3.81
N ILE A 31 8.57 -4.99 2.75
CA ILE A 31 7.58 -3.91 2.87
C ILE A 31 6.40 -4.36 3.74
N ASN A 32 5.82 -5.52 3.48
CA ASN A 32 4.69 -6.04 4.25
C ASN A 32 5.06 -6.19 5.74
N THR A 33 6.26 -6.70 6.03
CA THR A 33 6.76 -6.84 7.40
C THR A 33 6.91 -5.48 8.09
N LEU A 34 7.47 -4.49 7.39
CA LEU A 34 7.61 -3.13 7.91
C LEU A 34 6.25 -2.50 8.21
N LEU A 35 5.30 -2.58 7.27
CA LEU A 35 3.96 -1.99 7.43
C LEU A 35 3.13 -2.71 8.49
N ALA A 36 3.32 -4.02 8.66
CA ALA A 36 2.70 -4.77 9.75
C ALA A 36 3.24 -4.32 11.13
N ALA A 37 4.53 -3.98 11.21
CA ALA A 37 5.15 -3.50 12.44
C ALA A 37 4.88 -2.02 12.75
N ASN A 38 4.54 -1.21 11.73
CA ASN A 38 4.35 0.23 11.87
C ASN A 38 2.99 0.68 11.30
N LYS A 39 1.96 0.63 12.14
CA LYS A 39 0.59 1.03 11.79
C LYS A 39 0.48 2.50 11.39
N GLU A 40 1.26 3.38 12.01
CA GLU A 40 1.26 4.82 11.71
C GLU A 40 1.81 5.07 10.29
N LEU A 41 2.97 4.50 9.96
CA LEU A 41 3.52 4.57 8.60
C LEU A 41 2.55 4.00 7.56
N ARG A 42 1.86 2.91 7.92
CA ARG A 42 0.87 2.26 7.06
C ARG A 42 -0.32 3.19 6.76
N LEU A 43 -0.79 3.97 7.74
CA LEU A 43 -1.81 5.00 7.53
C LEU A 43 -1.27 6.16 6.67
N GLU A 44 -0.09 6.69 6.99
CA GLU A 44 0.50 7.81 6.23
C GLU A 44 0.67 7.45 4.74
N LEU A 45 1.14 6.24 4.44
CA LEU A 45 1.26 5.77 3.05
C LEU A 45 -0.10 5.57 2.38
N ALA A 46 -1.12 5.11 3.11
CA ALA A 46 -2.47 4.98 2.55
C ALA A 46 -3.06 6.34 2.18
N VAL A 47 -2.82 7.36 3.00
CA VAL A 47 -3.24 8.74 2.75
C VAL A 47 -2.49 9.33 1.56
N GLU A 48 -1.16 9.23 1.54
CA GLU A 48 -0.33 9.77 0.45
C GLU A 48 -0.72 9.15 -0.90
N LEU A 49 -0.82 7.82 -0.96
CA LEU A 49 -1.18 7.12 -2.21
C LEU A 49 -2.59 7.45 -2.68
N TYR A 50 -3.52 7.73 -1.76
CA TYR A 50 -4.87 8.17 -2.12
C TYR A 50 -4.86 9.59 -2.68
N GLU A 51 -4.14 10.51 -2.02
CA GLU A 51 -4.00 11.90 -2.45
C GLU A 51 -3.31 12.03 -3.82
N GLU A 52 -2.34 11.16 -4.11
CA GLU A 52 -1.70 11.03 -5.43
C GLU A 52 -2.55 10.28 -6.48
N GLU A 53 -3.78 9.90 -6.13
CA GLU A 53 -4.71 9.15 -6.99
C GLU A 53 -4.12 7.82 -7.51
N LYS A 54 -3.23 7.19 -6.73
CA LYS A 54 -2.62 5.89 -7.05
C LYS A 54 -3.47 4.72 -6.61
N ILE A 55 -4.34 4.94 -5.63
CA ILE A 55 -5.21 3.92 -5.06
C ILE A 55 -6.60 4.51 -4.78
N SER A 56 -7.63 3.68 -4.88
CA SER A 56 -8.98 4.07 -4.51
C SER A 56 -9.18 4.17 -3.00
N LEU A 57 -10.30 4.76 -2.58
CA LEU A 57 -10.66 4.90 -1.16
C LEU A 57 -10.72 3.54 -0.45
N GLY A 58 -11.22 2.51 -1.14
CA GLY A 58 -11.30 1.15 -0.60
C GLY A 58 -9.91 0.54 -0.39
N ARG A 59 -9.00 0.79 -1.33
CA ARG A 59 -7.62 0.32 -1.21
C ARG A 59 -6.85 1.09 -0.13
N ALA A 60 -7.13 2.37 0.06
CA ALA A 60 -6.61 3.15 1.18
C ALA A 60 -7.12 2.60 2.53
N ALA A 61 -8.41 2.27 2.65
CA ALA A 61 -8.98 1.65 3.85
C ALA A 61 -8.29 0.30 4.16
N GLU A 62 -8.13 -0.55 3.15
CA GLU A 62 -7.44 -1.83 3.30
C GLU A 62 -5.97 -1.65 3.68
N LEU A 63 -5.27 -0.74 3.00
CA LEU A 63 -3.88 -0.46 3.29
C LEU A 63 -3.76 0.11 4.70
N ALA A 64 -4.64 0.98 5.18
CA ALA A 64 -4.58 1.52 6.54
C ALA A 64 -5.03 0.53 7.64
N ASP A 65 -5.64 -0.61 7.27
CA ASP A 65 -6.33 -1.53 8.21
C ASP A 65 -7.47 -0.84 8.96
N LEU A 66 -8.21 0.01 8.26
CA LEU A 66 -9.31 0.82 8.77
C LEU A 66 -10.62 0.51 8.03
N SER A 67 -11.74 0.81 8.66
CA SER A 67 -13.02 0.84 7.98
C SER A 67 -13.11 2.02 6.99
N TYR A 68 -14.07 1.93 6.07
CA TYR A 68 -14.35 3.02 5.12
C TYR A 68 -14.70 4.35 5.80
N GLU A 69 -15.32 4.33 6.97
CA GLU A 69 -15.66 5.58 7.68
C GLU A 69 -14.43 6.15 8.39
N GLU A 70 -13.62 5.32 9.03
CA GLU A 70 -12.37 5.76 9.68
C GLU A 70 -11.40 6.39 8.68
N ILE A 71 -11.22 5.81 7.48
CA ILE A 71 -10.34 6.42 6.49
C ILE A 71 -10.90 7.74 5.93
N LYS A 72 -12.22 7.88 5.80
CA LYS A 72 -12.84 9.15 5.39
C LYS A 72 -12.64 10.24 6.45
N GLU A 73 -12.72 9.87 7.72
CA GLU A 73 -12.44 10.78 8.84
C GLU A 73 -10.98 11.23 8.82
N GLU A 74 -10.03 10.31 8.60
CA GLU A 74 -8.60 10.63 8.45
C GLU A 74 -8.34 11.58 7.29
N LEU A 75 -8.89 11.29 6.10
CA LEU A 75 -8.74 12.14 4.91
C LEU A 75 -9.38 13.53 5.13
N SER A 76 -10.60 13.57 5.65
CA SER A 76 -11.31 14.82 5.92
C SER A 76 -10.61 15.66 6.98
N GLY A 77 -10.07 15.02 8.03
CA GLY A 77 -9.29 15.67 9.08
C GLY A 77 -8.00 16.31 8.57
N ARG A 78 -7.45 15.77 7.46
CA ARG A 78 -6.28 16.30 6.75
C ARG A 78 -6.64 17.31 5.66
N GLY A 79 -7.93 17.55 5.41
CA GLY A 79 -8.41 18.46 4.37
C GLY A 79 -8.34 17.88 2.95
N ILE A 80 -8.19 16.55 2.82
CA ILE A 80 -8.15 15.85 1.55
C ILE A 80 -9.58 15.58 1.09
N GLU A 81 -9.90 15.97 -0.15
CA GLU A 81 -11.25 15.82 -0.69
C GLU A 81 -11.56 14.35 -1.01
N ILE A 82 -12.69 13.85 -0.52
CA ILE A 82 -13.13 12.47 -0.81
C ILE A 82 -13.75 12.43 -2.21
N ARG A 83 -13.12 11.67 -3.13
CA ARG A 83 -13.65 11.40 -4.47
C ARG A 83 -15.03 10.74 -4.39
N ARG A 84 -15.98 11.25 -5.19
CA ARG A 84 -17.34 10.71 -5.31
C ARG A 84 -17.43 9.76 -6.50
N GLY A 85 -16.85 8.58 -6.34
CA GLY A 85 -16.86 7.52 -7.35
C GLY A 85 -15.70 7.62 -8.35
N PRO A 86 -15.60 6.62 -9.25
CA PRO A 86 -14.53 6.57 -10.24
C PRO A 86 -14.71 7.68 -11.29
N GLU A 87 -13.61 8.26 -11.74
CA GLU A 87 -13.56 9.25 -12.82
C GLU A 87 -13.64 8.60 -14.21
N SER A 88 -13.37 7.29 -14.30
CA SER A 88 -13.44 6.55 -15.57
C SER A 88 -14.00 5.13 -15.40
N VAL A 89 -14.45 4.55 -16.51
CA VAL A 89 -14.85 3.14 -16.56
C VAL A 89 -13.67 2.23 -16.27
N GLU A 90 -12.48 2.62 -16.71
CA GLU A 90 -11.23 1.87 -16.54
C GLU A 90 -10.83 1.77 -15.05
N GLU A 91 -10.93 2.89 -14.32
CA GLU A 91 -10.76 2.91 -12.85
C GLU A 91 -11.84 2.08 -12.15
N MET A 92 -13.08 2.13 -12.63
CA MET A 92 -14.18 1.32 -12.08
C MET A 92 -13.95 -0.18 -12.29
N GLU A 93 -13.38 -0.58 -13.43
CA GLU A 93 -13.01 -1.96 -13.72
C GLU A 93 -11.84 -2.41 -12.85
N GLU A 94 -10.80 -1.59 -12.69
CA GLU A 94 -9.65 -1.86 -11.82
C GLU A 94 -10.07 -2.03 -10.35
N ASP A 95 -10.94 -1.15 -9.85
CA ASP A 95 -11.50 -1.27 -8.50
C ASP A 95 -12.32 -2.56 -8.33
N SER A 96 -13.10 -2.94 -9.35
CA SER A 96 -13.88 -4.18 -9.34
C SER A 96 -12.98 -5.42 -9.36
N GLU A 97 -11.93 -5.44 -10.18
CA GLU A 97 -10.97 -6.55 -10.24
C GLU A 97 -10.23 -6.70 -8.91
N ASN A 98 -9.80 -5.60 -8.30
CA ASN A 98 -9.14 -5.61 -6.99
C ASN A 98 -10.05 -6.13 -5.87
N LEU A 99 -11.35 -5.83 -5.92
CA LEU A 99 -12.35 -6.36 -4.98
C LEU A 99 -12.62 -7.86 -5.18
N LEU A 100 -12.62 -8.33 -6.43
CA LEU A 100 -12.94 -9.72 -6.79
C LEU A 100 -11.72 -10.66 -6.77
N GLY A 101 -10.50 -10.12 -6.82
CA GLY A 101 -9.23 -10.86 -6.85
C GLY A 101 -8.81 -11.52 -5.52
N LYS A 102 -9.65 -11.45 -4.48
CA LYS A 102 -9.48 -12.19 -3.22
C LYS A 102 -10.46 -13.36 -3.14
N ALA A 103 -10.10 -14.47 -3.79
CA ALA A 103 -10.70 -15.79 -3.57
C ALA A 103 -9.59 -16.81 -3.29
#